data_AF-A0AAD2Q3C8-F1
#
_entry.id   AF-A0AAD2Q3C8-F1
#
_cell.length_a   1.000
_cell.length_b   1.000
_cell.length_c   1.000
_cell.angle_alpha   90.00
_cell.angle_beta   90.00
_cell.angle_gamma   90.00
#
_symmetry.space_group_name_H-M   'P 1'
#
loop_
_entity.id
_entity.type
_entity.pdbx_description
1 polymer ?
#
loop_
_entity_poly.entity_id
_entity_poly.type
_entity_poly.pdbx_seq_one_letter_code
_entity_poly.pdbx_strand_id
1 'polypeptide(L)'
;MIFINTPTMANSPPTHESYLVIGGGTVIGRAIVWQLLQRGETQIAVFDGQDLSHPDSVREWTDPDGGLTRVRIYMGDLSNETDVAGVLAATQATCIFTTAFLKPLGSYDDPRTFARKICVDGTRTILRAIKAGSGISRRLVFLSNAGIFFDGTERTVLSEKDARYQDPATQADSTLGFLTIGEKMALEANDSGADGLRTAAIRPADMYNPSGKLRQAIQEGLTAAKPQWVTGPGVQTDKTYFKNVSHAMLLAADRLSPAHPRHASVAGRGFFVSDGKPTPYATIVPAIVAKLQDGRGAPDPEYGKQTMLAFSRINDFVAPWRGNNPPHFNHQRMKYLQATRTYDISLARDVLDYAPLISAEEGLQKIAQVSCSLTQPEIRSSVPSLLAVVH
;
A
#
# COMPACT_ATOMS: atom_id res chain seq x y z
N MET A 1 -13.71 -15.21 -15.77
CA MET A 1 -13.72 -14.62 -14.42
C MET A 1 -13.80 -15.76 -13.43
N ILE A 2 -12.75 -16.00 -12.64
CA ILE A 2 -12.81 -16.94 -11.52
C ILE A 2 -13.16 -16.07 -10.31
N PHE A 3 -14.43 -16.05 -9.93
CA PHE A 3 -14.83 -15.64 -8.59
C PHE A 3 -14.29 -16.71 -7.63
N ILE A 4 -13.05 -16.53 -7.17
CA ILE A 4 -12.53 -17.32 -6.06
C ILE A 4 -13.35 -16.86 -4.86
N ASN A 5 -14.19 -17.75 -4.35
CA ASN A 5 -14.95 -17.61 -3.11
C ASN A 5 -13.98 -17.12 -2.03
N THR A 6 -13.95 -15.80 -1.78
CA THR A 6 -12.95 -15.20 -0.90
C THR A 6 -13.60 -15.18 0.47
N PRO A 7 -12.99 -15.77 1.52
CA PRO A 7 -13.54 -15.68 2.87
C PRO A 7 -13.80 -14.21 3.22
N THR A 8 -14.89 -13.94 3.94
CA THR A 8 -15.23 -12.63 4.46
C THR A 8 -14.02 -12.06 5.20
N MET A 9 -13.37 -11.06 4.59
CA MET A 9 -12.09 -10.52 5.10
C MET A 9 -12.26 -9.58 6.31
N ALA A 10 -13.50 -9.23 6.65
CA ALA A 10 -13.83 -8.43 7.83
C ALA A 10 -14.51 -9.34 8.86
N ASN A 11 -13.77 -9.72 9.91
CA ASN A 11 -14.29 -10.58 10.98
C ASN A 11 -15.11 -9.81 12.02
N SER A 12 -15.09 -8.48 11.99
CA SER A 12 -15.87 -7.62 12.88
C SER A 12 -17.30 -7.44 12.36
N PRO A 13 -18.33 -7.31 13.21
CA PRO A 13 -19.66 -6.89 12.79
C PRO A 13 -19.66 -5.45 12.24
N PRO A 14 -20.71 -5.03 11.50
CA PRO A 14 -20.84 -3.65 11.10
C PRO A 14 -20.96 -2.73 12.33
N THR A 15 -20.29 -1.58 12.30
CA THR A 15 -20.33 -0.57 13.35
C THR A 15 -21.36 0.52 13.07
N HIS A 16 -21.89 0.59 11.84
CA HIS A 16 -22.86 1.60 11.39
C HIS A 16 -22.32 3.03 11.49
N GLU A 17 -21.00 3.19 11.44
CA GLU A 17 -20.31 4.46 11.47
C GLU A 17 -20.20 5.07 10.07
N SER A 18 -19.90 6.36 9.99
CA SER A 18 -19.67 7.04 8.70
C SER A 18 -18.19 6.96 8.32
N TYR A 19 -17.91 6.30 7.19
CA TYR A 19 -16.58 6.03 6.69
C TYR A 19 -16.24 6.92 5.49
N LEU A 20 -15.05 7.52 5.52
CA LEU A 20 -14.48 8.24 4.38
C LEU A 20 -13.15 7.64 3.96
N VAL A 21 -13.05 7.18 2.71
CA VAL A 21 -11.81 6.68 2.12
C VAL A 21 -11.23 7.75 1.18
N ILE A 22 -10.17 8.41 1.64
CA ILE A 22 -9.40 9.36 0.85
C ILE A 22 -8.39 8.59 0.01
N GLY A 23 -8.47 8.73 -1.32
CA GLY A 23 -7.73 7.92 -2.27
C GLY A 23 -8.42 6.59 -2.61
N GLY A 24 -9.75 6.56 -2.61
CA GLY A 24 -10.52 5.35 -2.92
C GLY A 24 -10.23 4.76 -4.31
N GLY A 25 -9.66 5.52 -5.25
CA GLY A 25 -9.23 5.02 -6.55
C GLY A 25 -7.98 4.13 -6.49
N THR A 26 -7.23 4.16 -5.39
CA THR A 26 -6.03 3.32 -5.21
C THR A 26 -6.38 1.86 -4.95
N VAL A 27 -5.45 0.95 -5.21
CA VAL A 27 -5.67 -0.50 -5.01
C VAL A 27 -6.03 -0.84 -3.55
N ILE A 28 -5.48 -0.11 -2.57
CA ILE A 28 -5.85 -0.28 -1.15
C ILE A 28 -7.18 0.41 -0.87
N GLY A 29 -7.39 1.64 -1.36
CA GLY A 29 -8.65 2.35 -1.17
C GLY A 29 -9.85 1.53 -1.66
N ARG A 30 -9.73 0.91 -2.83
CA ARG A 30 -10.73 -0.03 -3.37
C ARG A 30 -10.95 -1.24 -2.48
N ALA A 31 -9.87 -1.84 -1.97
CA ALA A 31 -9.95 -2.97 -1.07
C ALA A 31 -10.61 -2.61 0.27
N ILE A 32 -10.36 -1.42 0.83
CA ILE A 32 -11.02 -0.92 2.04
C ILE A 32 -12.52 -0.77 1.80
N VAL A 33 -12.92 -0.09 0.73
CA VAL A 33 -14.35 0.08 0.38
C VAL A 33 -15.03 -1.28 0.22
N TRP A 34 -14.40 -2.21 -0.51
CA TRP A 34 -14.91 -3.57 -0.68
C TRP A 34 -15.06 -4.28 0.68
N GLN A 35 -14.07 -4.23 1.56
CA GLN A 35 -14.14 -4.86 2.89
C GLN A 35 -15.23 -4.25 3.78
N LEU A 36 -15.42 -2.93 3.74
CA LEU A 36 -16.49 -2.24 4.48
C LEU A 36 -17.88 -2.66 3.97
N LEU A 37 -18.05 -2.76 2.65
CA LEU A 37 -19.31 -3.24 2.04
C LEU A 37 -19.60 -4.69 2.44
N GLN A 38 -18.59 -5.57 2.38
CA GLN A 38 -18.72 -6.98 2.80
C GLN A 38 -19.04 -7.12 4.29
N ARG A 39 -18.55 -6.20 5.13
CA ARG A 39 -18.92 -6.14 6.56
C ARG A 39 -20.37 -5.72 6.79
N GLY A 40 -21.02 -5.12 5.78
CA GLY A 40 -22.39 -4.62 5.86
C GLY A 40 -22.51 -3.12 6.14
N GLU A 41 -21.42 -2.35 6.08
CA GLU A 41 -21.46 -0.90 6.33
C GLU A 41 -22.31 -0.17 5.29
N THR A 42 -23.15 0.76 5.76
CA THR A 42 -24.11 1.49 4.91
C THR A 42 -23.67 2.91 4.59
N GLN A 43 -22.81 3.51 5.41
CA GLN A 43 -22.37 4.90 5.28
C GLN A 43 -20.92 4.96 4.82
N ILE A 44 -20.68 4.74 3.53
CA ILE A 44 -19.34 4.76 2.94
C ILE A 44 -19.26 5.89 1.93
N ALA A 45 -18.21 6.69 2.03
CA ALA A 45 -17.87 7.72 1.09
C ALA A 45 -16.43 7.59 0.61
N VAL A 46 -16.18 8.02 -0.61
CA VAL A 46 -14.85 8.08 -1.23
C VAL A 46 -14.57 9.52 -1.62
N PHE A 47 -13.35 9.99 -1.32
CA PHE A 47 -12.84 11.25 -1.83
C PHE A 47 -11.58 11.00 -2.66
N ASP A 48 -11.58 11.44 -3.91
CA ASP A 48 -10.46 11.23 -4.83
C ASP A 48 -10.27 12.40 -5.80
N GLY A 49 -9.03 12.66 -6.21
CA GLY A 49 -8.73 13.68 -7.22
C GLY A 49 -8.96 13.22 -8.66
N GLN A 50 -9.35 11.96 -8.86
CA GLN A 50 -9.79 11.44 -10.16
C GLN A 50 -11.30 11.27 -10.15
N ASP A 51 -11.90 11.42 -11.33
CA ASP A 51 -13.30 11.09 -11.52
C ASP A 51 -13.49 9.56 -11.47
N LEU A 52 -14.11 9.11 -10.37
CA LEU A 52 -14.46 7.70 -10.15
C LEU A 52 -15.95 7.41 -10.47
N SER A 53 -16.68 8.37 -11.05
CA SER A 53 -18.09 8.18 -11.41
C SER A 53 -18.28 7.20 -12.58
N HIS A 54 -17.22 6.98 -13.39
CA HIS A 54 -17.27 6.02 -14.49
C HIS A 54 -17.34 4.57 -13.95
N PRO A 55 -18.26 3.71 -14.43
CA PRO A 55 -18.42 2.34 -13.94
C PRO A 55 -17.13 1.50 -13.97
N ASP A 56 -16.29 1.70 -15.00
CA ASP A 56 -14.99 1.02 -15.12
C ASP A 56 -14.01 1.38 -14.00
N SER A 57 -14.12 2.58 -13.42
CA SER A 57 -13.31 3.04 -12.29
C SER A 57 -13.69 2.35 -10.99
N VAL A 58 -14.88 1.78 -10.89
CA VAL A 58 -15.46 1.21 -9.66
C VAL A 58 -16.06 -0.19 -9.85
N ARG A 59 -15.65 -0.90 -10.91
CA ARG A 59 -16.11 -2.27 -11.25
C ARG A 59 -16.00 -3.29 -10.11
N GLU A 60 -15.12 -3.06 -9.13
CA GLU A 60 -14.98 -3.91 -7.94
C GLU A 60 -15.98 -3.60 -6.82
N TRP A 61 -16.66 -2.45 -6.91
CA TRP A 61 -17.72 -2.01 -5.99
C TRP A 61 -19.11 -2.30 -6.55
N THR A 62 -19.24 -2.53 -7.86
CA THR A 62 -20.49 -2.95 -8.50
C THR A 62 -20.80 -4.42 -8.22
N ASP A 63 -21.94 -4.67 -7.60
CA ASP A 63 -22.58 -5.99 -7.58
C ASP A 63 -22.90 -6.42 -9.03
N PRO A 64 -22.74 -7.70 -9.42
CA PRO A 64 -23.23 -8.23 -10.70
C PRO A 64 -24.68 -7.86 -11.07
N ASP A 65 -25.54 -7.55 -10.09
CA ASP A 65 -26.93 -7.13 -10.31
C ASP A 65 -27.12 -5.60 -10.46
N GLY A 66 -26.04 -4.81 -10.58
CA GLY A 66 -26.10 -3.40 -10.98
C GLY A 66 -26.50 -2.39 -9.90
N GLY A 67 -26.63 -2.81 -8.64
CA GLY A 67 -26.96 -1.91 -7.53
C GLY A 67 -25.74 -1.25 -6.89
N LEU A 68 -25.34 -0.06 -7.35
CA LEU A 68 -24.47 0.85 -6.57
C LEU A 68 -25.28 2.01 -5.98
N THR A 69 -26.00 1.76 -4.89
CA THR A 69 -26.74 2.79 -4.13
C THR A 69 -26.08 3.15 -2.78
N ARG A 70 -24.92 2.58 -2.42
CA ARG A 70 -24.38 2.65 -1.04
C ARG A 70 -23.06 3.39 -0.85
N VAL A 71 -22.30 3.69 -1.90
CA VAL A 71 -21.02 4.43 -1.80
C VAL A 71 -21.18 5.81 -2.43
N ARG A 72 -20.96 6.87 -1.64
CA ARG A 72 -20.97 8.25 -2.14
C ARG A 72 -19.59 8.63 -2.65
N ILE A 73 -19.49 9.13 -3.88
CA ILE A 73 -18.21 9.52 -4.50
C ILE A 73 -18.13 11.04 -4.54
N TYR A 74 -17.02 11.58 -4.04
CA TYR A 74 -16.69 13.00 -4.05
C TYR A 74 -15.37 13.18 -4.78
N MET A 75 -15.38 14.06 -5.79
CA MET A 75 -14.16 14.47 -6.48
C MET A 75 -13.64 15.75 -5.84
N GLY A 76 -12.33 15.86 -5.63
CA GLY A 76 -11.70 17.10 -5.18
C GLY A 76 -10.19 16.99 -5.00
N ASP A 77 -9.55 18.14 -4.78
CA ASP A 77 -8.11 18.21 -4.56
C ASP A 77 -7.80 18.09 -3.07
N LEU A 78 -7.01 17.08 -2.70
CA LEU A 78 -6.64 16.86 -1.30
C LEU A 78 -5.85 18.01 -0.67
N SER A 79 -5.15 18.80 -1.47
CA SER A 79 -4.43 19.98 -1.01
C SER A 79 -5.33 21.22 -0.85
N ASN A 80 -6.57 21.18 -1.35
CA ASN A 80 -7.53 22.28 -1.24
C ASN A 80 -8.35 22.15 0.06
N GLU A 81 -8.24 23.13 0.94
CA GLU A 81 -8.92 23.13 2.24
C GLU A 81 -10.45 23.14 2.13
N THR A 82 -10.99 23.84 1.12
CA THR A 82 -12.44 23.92 0.89
C THR A 82 -12.99 22.58 0.44
N ASP A 83 -12.30 21.86 -0.45
CA ASP A 83 -12.75 20.55 -0.94
C ASP A 83 -12.79 19.53 0.20
N VAL A 84 -11.74 19.51 1.03
CA VAL A 84 -11.64 18.58 2.16
C VAL A 84 -12.64 18.94 3.26
N ALA A 85 -12.80 20.21 3.59
CA ALA A 85 -13.84 20.65 4.53
C ALA A 85 -15.25 20.30 4.02
N GLY A 86 -15.50 20.51 2.74
CA GLY A 86 -16.76 20.20 2.08
C GLY A 86 -17.12 18.72 2.16
N VAL A 87 -16.19 17.82 1.85
CA VAL A 87 -16.47 16.37 1.94
C VAL A 87 -16.62 15.91 3.40
N LEU A 88 -15.84 16.44 4.34
CA LEU A 88 -16.01 16.12 5.76
C LEU A 88 -17.37 16.58 6.30
N ALA A 89 -17.84 17.76 5.87
CA ALA A 89 -19.17 18.26 6.22
C ALA A 89 -20.28 17.42 5.58
N ALA A 90 -20.17 17.07 4.28
CA ALA A 90 -21.19 16.30 3.58
C ALA A 90 -21.33 14.85 4.07
N THR A 91 -20.22 14.26 4.55
CA THR A 91 -20.19 12.85 4.98
C THR A 91 -20.38 12.68 6.47
N GLN A 92 -20.06 13.70 7.28
CA GLN A 92 -20.00 13.60 8.75
C GLN A 92 -19.13 12.41 9.19
N ALA A 93 -18.09 12.09 8.42
CA ALA A 93 -17.29 10.89 8.63
C ALA A 93 -16.64 10.87 10.02
N THR A 94 -16.85 9.76 10.73
CA THR A 94 -16.28 9.46 12.05
C THR A 94 -15.01 8.61 11.93
N CYS A 95 -14.82 7.91 10.81
CA CYS A 95 -13.61 7.15 10.51
C CYS A 95 -13.09 7.48 9.11
N ILE A 96 -11.84 7.91 9.03
CA ILE A 96 -11.18 8.34 7.81
C ILE A 96 -9.98 7.44 7.54
N PHE A 97 -9.88 6.92 6.32
CA PHE A 97 -8.72 6.21 5.82
C PHE A 97 -8.00 7.06 4.78
N THR A 98 -6.68 7.22 4.89
CA THR A 98 -5.89 7.92 3.85
C THR A 98 -5.01 6.95 3.11
N THR A 99 -5.28 6.77 1.81
CA THR A 99 -4.53 5.87 0.91
C THR A 99 -4.01 6.58 -0.34
N ALA A 100 -4.36 7.86 -0.53
CA ALA A 100 -4.06 8.65 -1.73
C ALA A 100 -2.55 8.72 -2.08
N PHE A 101 -1.68 8.50 -1.10
CA PHE A 101 -0.21 8.53 -1.25
C PHE A 101 0.34 7.40 -2.13
N LEU A 102 -0.46 6.37 -2.44
CA LEU A 102 -0.06 5.22 -3.26
C LEU A 102 -0.29 5.38 -4.78
N LYS A 103 -0.75 6.54 -5.25
CA LYS A 103 -0.96 6.72 -6.69
C LYS A 103 0.36 6.56 -7.47
N PRO A 104 0.37 5.85 -8.62
CA PRO A 104 1.57 5.66 -9.42
C PRO A 104 2.12 7.02 -9.87
N LEU A 105 3.24 7.44 -9.29
CA LEU A 105 3.82 8.75 -9.56
C LEU A 105 4.39 8.88 -10.98
N GLY A 106 4.60 7.76 -11.69
CA GLY A 106 5.15 7.74 -13.05
C GLY A 106 4.20 8.21 -14.15
N SER A 107 2.94 8.54 -13.81
CA SER A 107 1.96 9.10 -14.74
C SER A 107 1.86 10.62 -14.69
N TYR A 108 2.73 11.28 -13.91
CA TYR A 108 2.73 12.73 -13.73
C TYR A 108 4.03 13.34 -14.24
N ASP A 109 3.96 14.52 -14.85
CA ASP A 109 5.11 15.25 -15.39
C ASP A 109 6.12 15.64 -14.30
N ASP A 110 5.62 15.93 -13.09
CA ASP A 110 6.42 16.13 -11.89
C ASP A 110 5.98 15.20 -10.74
N PRO A 111 6.52 13.96 -10.70
CA PRO A 111 6.26 12.96 -9.67
C PRO A 111 6.56 13.45 -8.25
N ARG A 112 7.58 14.31 -8.10
CA ARG A 112 8.06 14.78 -6.80
C ARG A 112 7.11 15.82 -6.23
N THR A 113 6.78 16.84 -7.01
CA THR A 113 5.84 17.88 -6.59
C THR A 113 4.48 17.28 -6.29
N PHE A 114 4.03 16.32 -7.10
CA PHE A 114 2.81 15.58 -6.83
C PHE A 114 2.90 14.80 -5.49
N ALA A 115 3.99 14.07 -5.24
CA ALA A 115 4.17 13.34 -3.99
C ALA A 115 4.17 14.27 -2.76
N ARG A 116 4.84 15.42 -2.83
CA ARG A 116 4.82 16.44 -1.77
C ARG A 116 3.40 16.97 -1.53
N LYS A 117 2.72 17.36 -2.62
CA LYS A 117 1.36 17.90 -2.59
C LYS A 117 0.40 16.94 -1.90
N ILE A 118 0.42 15.66 -2.23
CA ILE A 118 -0.48 14.69 -1.62
C ILE A 118 -0.01 14.37 -0.18
N CYS A 119 1.22 13.93 0.02
CA CYS A 119 1.69 13.41 1.31
C CYS A 119 1.83 14.46 2.41
N VAL A 120 2.26 15.68 2.06
CA VAL A 120 2.50 16.75 3.03
C VAL A 120 1.32 17.71 3.05
N ASP A 121 1.05 18.37 1.92
CA ASP A 121 0.03 19.42 1.87
C ASP A 121 -1.36 18.81 2.08
N GLY A 122 -1.64 17.67 1.48
CA GLY A 122 -2.89 16.95 1.66
C GLY A 122 -3.14 16.47 3.10
N THR A 123 -2.11 15.90 3.75
CA THR A 123 -2.22 15.52 5.18
C THR A 123 -2.47 16.73 6.06
N ARG A 124 -1.76 17.83 5.83
CA ARG A 124 -1.98 19.09 6.56
C ARG A 124 -3.41 19.61 6.39
N THR A 125 -3.93 19.57 5.18
CA THR A 125 -5.29 20.00 4.86
C THR A 125 -6.34 19.14 5.59
N ILE A 126 -6.19 17.81 5.60
CA ILE A 126 -7.06 16.91 6.36
C ILE A 126 -7.08 17.30 7.84
N LEU A 127 -5.91 17.44 8.46
CA LEU A 127 -5.80 17.73 9.88
C LEU A 127 -6.39 19.11 10.24
N ARG A 128 -6.16 20.13 9.39
CA ARG A 128 -6.76 21.46 9.55
C ARG A 128 -8.29 21.40 9.46
N ALA A 129 -8.83 20.71 8.46
CA ALA A 129 -10.27 20.60 8.26
C ALA A 129 -10.95 19.82 9.41
N ILE A 130 -10.31 18.75 9.90
CA ILE A 130 -10.78 18.02 11.08
C ILE A 130 -10.79 18.93 12.31
N LYS A 131 -9.71 19.68 12.55
CA LYS A 131 -9.59 20.58 13.71
C LYS A 131 -10.58 21.75 13.66
N ALA A 132 -10.87 22.27 12.46
CA ALA A 132 -11.83 23.36 12.26
C ALA A 132 -13.29 22.89 12.40
N GLY A 133 -13.59 21.62 12.07
CA GLY A 133 -14.91 21.04 12.23
C GLY A 133 -15.18 20.63 13.67
N SER A 134 -15.99 21.40 14.40
CA SER A 134 -16.37 21.09 15.78
C SER A 134 -17.39 19.95 15.88
N GLY A 135 -17.46 19.31 17.05
CA GLY A 135 -18.56 18.42 17.45
C GLY A 135 -18.53 16.99 16.92
N ILE A 136 -17.51 16.58 16.18
CA ILE A 136 -17.35 15.19 15.73
C ILE A 136 -15.97 14.68 16.11
N SER A 137 -15.94 13.77 17.07
CA SER A 137 -14.79 12.92 17.36
C SER A 137 -14.50 12.04 16.14
N ARG A 138 -13.30 12.16 15.56
CA ARG A 138 -12.89 11.42 14.37
C ARG A 138 -11.73 10.49 14.65
N ARG A 139 -11.65 9.43 13.85
CA ARG A 139 -10.52 8.53 13.76
C ARG A 139 -9.85 8.67 12.40
N LEU A 140 -8.52 8.70 12.38
CA LEU A 140 -7.71 8.76 11.16
C LEU A 140 -6.74 7.57 11.12
N VAL A 141 -6.97 6.66 10.19
CA VAL A 141 -6.04 5.57 9.89
C VAL A 141 -5.19 5.97 8.69
N PHE A 142 -3.93 6.28 8.97
CA PHE A 142 -2.96 6.76 8.00
C PHE A 142 -2.22 5.59 7.37
N LEU A 143 -2.31 5.43 6.04
CA LEU A 143 -1.44 4.51 5.33
C LEU A 143 -0.04 5.12 5.19
N SER A 144 0.93 4.46 5.79
CA SER A 144 2.34 4.78 5.67
C SER A 144 3.11 3.68 4.91
N ASN A 145 4.41 3.55 5.16
CA ASN A 145 5.26 2.49 4.62
C ASN A 145 6.41 2.20 5.59
N ALA A 146 6.80 0.94 5.73
CA ALA A 146 7.89 0.58 6.62
C ALA A 146 9.25 1.16 6.17
N GLY A 147 9.41 1.41 4.86
CA GLY A 147 10.61 1.99 4.26
C GLY A 147 10.93 3.42 4.68
N ILE A 148 10.02 4.15 5.35
CA ILE A 148 10.32 5.49 5.89
C ILE A 148 11.44 5.46 6.94
N PHE A 149 11.67 4.30 7.57
CA PHE A 149 12.74 4.09 8.56
C PHE A 149 14.06 3.62 7.94
N PHE A 150 14.13 3.49 6.60
CA PHE A 150 15.37 3.09 5.94
C PHE A 150 16.39 4.23 5.96
N ASP A 151 17.52 3.96 6.60
CA ASP A 151 18.66 4.88 6.78
C ASP A 151 19.83 4.57 5.83
N GLY A 152 19.61 3.69 4.85
CA GLY A 152 20.67 3.20 3.97
C GLY A 152 21.41 1.95 4.49
N THR A 153 21.09 1.48 5.69
CA THR A 153 21.64 0.25 6.27
C THR A 153 20.63 -0.90 6.20
N GLU A 154 21.14 -2.12 6.09
CA GLU A 154 20.31 -3.31 6.13
C GLU A 154 19.73 -3.51 7.53
N ARG A 155 18.48 -3.90 7.60
CA ARG A 155 17.77 -4.12 8.86
C ARG A 155 17.08 -5.48 8.81
N THR A 156 17.31 -6.27 9.86
CA THR A 156 16.67 -7.56 10.06
C THR A 156 15.82 -7.45 11.32
N VAL A 157 14.53 -7.75 11.21
CA VAL A 157 13.53 -7.73 12.30
C VAL A 157 13.47 -6.37 13.00
N LEU A 158 13.31 -5.29 12.22
CA LEU A 158 13.13 -3.95 12.77
C LEU A 158 11.78 -3.86 13.49
N SER A 159 11.80 -3.52 14.78
CA SER A 159 10.60 -3.30 15.61
C SER A 159 10.24 -1.83 15.74
N GLU A 160 9.02 -1.51 16.16
CA GLU A 160 8.62 -0.12 16.45
C GLU A 160 9.44 0.51 17.59
N LYS A 161 10.01 -0.30 18.49
CA LYS A 161 10.87 0.18 19.59
C LYS A 161 12.22 0.66 19.09
N ASP A 162 12.71 0.09 17.99
CA ASP A 162 14.02 0.38 17.41
C ASP A 162 13.93 1.34 16.21
N ALA A 163 12.76 1.44 15.59
CA ALA A 163 12.51 2.34 14.48
C ALA A 163 12.76 3.80 14.89
N ARG A 164 13.60 4.50 14.13
CA ARG A 164 13.89 5.93 14.31
C ARG A 164 13.61 6.65 13.01
N TYR A 165 12.75 7.66 13.08
CA TYR A 165 12.54 8.54 11.95
C TYR A 165 13.87 9.13 11.52
N GLN A 166 14.16 9.06 10.23
CA GLN A 166 15.29 9.75 9.66
C GLN A 166 15.03 11.26 9.70
N ASP A 167 16.12 12.04 9.65
CA ASP A 167 16.02 13.47 9.44
C ASP A 167 15.30 13.69 8.10
N PRO A 168 14.15 14.40 8.09
CA PRO A 168 13.47 14.75 6.86
C PRO A 168 14.43 15.34 5.84
N ALA A 169 15.42 16.16 6.21
CA ALA A 169 16.41 16.73 5.29
C ALA A 169 17.20 15.66 4.49
N THR A 170 17.45 14.49 5.08
CA THR A 170 18.15 13.38 4.43
C THR A 170 17.25 12.56 3.49
N GLN A 171 15.93 12.67 3.65
CA GLN A 171 14.93 11.99 2.84
C GLN A 171 14.05 12.96 2.01
N ALA A 172 14.27 14.28 2.14
CA ALA A 172 13.31 15.40 1.94
C ALA A 172 12.69 15.52 0.55
N ASP A 173 13.14 14.67 -0.35
CA ASP A 173 13.01 14.82 -1.78
C ASP A 173 12.60 13.50 -2.46
N SER A 174 12.08 12.57 -1.64
CA SER A 174 11.55 11.28 -2.04
C SER A 174 10.12 11.10 -1.53
N THR A 175 9.35 10.24 -2.18
CA THR A 175 7.99 9.88 -1.71
C THR A 175 8.00 9.36 -0.29
N LEU A 176 9.01 8.56 0.09
CA LEU A 176 9.16 8.05 1.46
C LEU A 176 9.42 9.20 2.43
N GLY A 177 10.25 10.19 2.09
CA GLY A 177 10.47 11.37 2.92
C GLY A 177 9.22 12.23 3.11
N PHE A 178 8.43 12.44 2.05
CA PHE A 178 7.16 13.15 2.19
C PHE A 178 6.14 12.36 3.02
N LEU A 179 6.14 11.03 2.91
CA LEU A 179 5.32 10.15 3.74
C LEU A 179 5.77 10.15 5.20
N THR A 180 7.08 10.24 5.48
CA THR A 180 7.63 10.46 6.82
C THR A 180 7.06 11.72 7.45
N ILE A 181 7.03 12.83 6.70
CA ILE A 181 6.47 14.10 7.18
C ILE A 181 4.95 13.95 7.42
N GLY A 182 4.23 13.32 6.48
CA GLY A 182 2.81 13.02 6.60
C GLY A 182 2.46 12.19 7.85
N GLU A 183 3.15 11.07 8.06
CA GLU A 183 2.92 10.21 9.22
C GLU A 183 3.20 10.94 10.54
N LYS A 184 4.31 11.70 10.64
CA LYS A 184 4.61 12.49 11.84
C LYS A 184 3.46 13.44 12.16
N MET A 185 3.00 14.22 11.18
CA MET A 185 1.86 15.13 11.38
C MET A 185 0.60 14.39 11.83
N ALA A 186 0.29 13.23 11.23
CA ALA A 186 -0.89 12.46 11.58
C ALA A 186 -0.81 11.88 13.01
N LEU A 187 0.33 11.34 13.42
CA LEU A 187 0.51 10.77 14.75
C LEU A 187 0.60 11.85 15.84
N GLU A 188 1.26 12.98 15.56
CA GLU A 188 1.35 14.14 16.47
C GLU A 188 -0.01 14.82 16.68
N ALA A 189 -0.93 14.72 15.71
CA ALA A 189 -2.29 15.23 15.83
C ALA A 189 -3.22 14.35 16.69
N ASN A 190 -2.72 13.23 17.24
CA ASN A 190 -3.49 12.41 18.15
C ASN A 190 -3.83 13.16 19.45
N ASP A 191 -5.10 13.26 19.77
CA ASP A 191 -5.64 13.93 20.95
C ASP A 191 -6.61 12.99 21.68
N SER A 192 -6.33 12.76 22.97
CA SER A 192 -7.15 11.92 23.86
C SER A 192 -8.32 12.65 24.50
N GLY A 193 -8.52 13.95 24.21
CA GLY A 193 -9.69 14.70 24.63
C GLY A 193 -11.00 14.05 24.16
N ALA A 194 -12.13 14.41 24.79
CA ALA A 194 -13.43 13.84 24.48
C ALA A 194 -13.74 13.89 22.96
N ASP A 195 -13.53 15.06 22.36
CA ASP A 195 -13.70 15.32 20.92
C ASP A 195 -12.39 15.24 20.12
N GLY A 196 -11.33 14.69 20.72
CA GLY A 196 -10.00 14.63 20.14
C GLY A 196 -9.91 13.75 18.89
N LEU A 197 -8.97 14.05 18.00
CA LEU A 197 -8.67 13.22 16.84
C LEU A 197 -7.86 12.01 17.28
N ARG A 198 -8.30 10.79 16.97
CA ARG A 198 -7.57 9.56 17.30
C ARG A 198 -6.89 9.01 16.07
N THR A 199 -5.58 8.80 16.11
CA THR A 199 -4.85 8.42 14.90
C THR A 199 -4.07 7.12 15.08
N ALA A 200 -3.88 6.41 13.97
CA ALA A 200 -2.93 5.30 13.89
C ALA A 200 -2.32 5.25 12.49
N ALA A 201 -1.10 4.73 12.38
CA ALA A 201 -0.43 4.53 11.11
C ALA A 201 -0.21 3.06 10.80
N ILE A 202 -0.50 2.62 9.58
CA ILE A 202 -0.17 1.27 9.11
C ILE A 202 1.05 1.37 8.21
N ARG A 203 2.13 0.66 8.57
CA ARG A 203 3.44 0.66 7.92
C ARG A 203 3.67 -0.68 7.22
N PRO A 204 3.04 -0.93 6.07
CA PRO A 204 3.28 -2.16 5.33
C PRO A 204 4.74 -2.25 4.88
N ALA A 205 5.26 -3.48 4.83
CA ALA A 205 6.48 -3.81 4.11
C ALA A 205 6.29 -3.62 2.58
N ASP A 206 7.23 -4.08 1.76
CA ASP A 206 7.15 -3.89 0.30
C ASP A 206 5.87 -4.52 -0.26
N MET A 207 4.98 -3.66 -0.76
CA MET A 207 3.65 -4.09 -1.17
C MET A 207 3.64 -4.75 -2.54
N TYR A 208 2.78 -5.75 -2.71
CA TYR A 208 2.52 -6.36 -4.01
C TYR A 208 1.03 -6.60 -4.26
N ASN A 209 0.65 -6.60 -5.54
CA ASN A 209 -0.72 -6.75 -5.99
C ASN A 209 -0.79 -7.17 -7.48
N PRO A 210 -1.93 -7.70 -7.95
CA PRO A 210 -2.13 -8.13 -9.34
C PRO A 210 -2.09 -7.03 -10.41
N SER A 211 -2.00 -5.75 -10.04
CA SER A 211 -1.81 -4.63 -10.97
C SER A 211 -0.45 -3.94 -10.80
N GLY A 212 0.42 -4.46 -9.93
CA GLY A 212 1.64 -3.79 -9.48
C GLY A 212 2.89 -4.17 -10.26
N LYS A 213 4.02 -3.60 -9.83
CA LYS A 213 5.35 -3.80 -10.45
C LYS A 213 5.80 -5.26 -10.50
N LEU A 214 5.43 -6.06 -9.50
CA LEU A 214 5.74 -7.48 -9.49
C LEU A 214 5.11 -8.21 -10.68
N ARG A 215 3.86 -7.89 -11.02
CA ARG A 215 3.20 -8.42 -12.22
C ARG A 215 3.90 -7.95 -13.49
N GLN A 216 4.13 -6.64 -13.61
CA GLN A 216 4.78 -6.07 -14.80
C GLN A 216 6.09 -6.81 -15.08
N ALA A 217 6.90 -7.00 -14.05
CA ALA A 217 8.18 -7.59 -14.23
C ALA A 217 8.07 -9.12 -14.48
N ILE A 218 7.07 -9.83 -13.93
CA ILE A 218 6.72 -11.20 -14.37
C ILE A 218 6.40 -11.22 -15.88
N GLN A 219 5.61 -10.27 -16.38
CA GLN A 219 5.29 -10.17 -17.81
C GLN A 219 6.53 -9.93 -18.68
N GLU A 220 7.43 -9.04 -18.25
CA GLU A 220 8.71 -8.80 -18.92
C GLU A 220 9.58 -10.07 -18.96
N GLY A 221 9.60 -10.85 -17.87
CA GLY A 221 10.28 -12.14 -17.84
C GLY A 221 9.66 -13.17 -18.79
N LEU A 222 8.33 -13.18 -18.92
CA LEU A 222 7.62 -14.09 -19.83
C LEU A 222 7.86 -13.78 -21.31
N THR A 223 8.06 -12.52 -21.67
CA THR A 223 8.29 -12.10 -23.07
C THR A 223 9.76 -12.20 -23.49
N ALA A 224 10.61 -12.82 -22.66
CA ALA A 224 12.06 -12.93 -22.84
C ALA A 224 12.76 -11.55 -23.02
N ALA A 225 12.13 -10.47 -22.59
CA ALA A 225 12.80 -9.20 -22.43
C ALA A 225 13.83 -9.32 -21.30
N LYS A 226 14.99 -8.67 -21.44
CA LYS A 226 16.03 -8.69 -20.41
C LYS A 226 15.41 -8.37 -19.05
N PRO A 227 15.56 -9.22 -18.03
CA PRO A 227 14.96 -8.97 -16.74
C PRO A 227 15.48 -7.67 -16.13
N GLN A 228 14.58 -6.76 -15.76
CA GLN A 228 14.94 -5.57 -14.98
C GLN A 228 15.16 -5.86 -13.49
N TRP A 229 15.43 -7.12 -13.09
CA TRP A 229 15.50 -7.51 -11.67
C TRP A 229 16.77 -6.98 -11.02
N VAL A 230 16.62 -5.97 -10.15
CA VAL A 230 17.74 -5.25 -9.52
C VAL A 230 18.06 -5.70 -8.08
N THR A 231 17.55 -6.86 -7.66
CA THR A 231 17.86 -7.37 -6.31
C THR A 231 18.94 -8.43 -6.42
N GLY A 232 20.11 -8.17 -5.84
CA GLY A 232 21.19 -9.15 -5.81
C GLY A 232 20.81 -10.42 -5.03
N PRO A 233 21.56 -11.52 -5.23
CA PRO A 233 21.35 -12.76 -4.49
C PRO A 233 21.44 -12.55 -2.98
N GLY A 234 20.63 -13.27 -2.21
CA GLY A 234 20.64 -13.27 -0.73
C GLY A 234 19.89 -12.13 -0.05
N VAL A 235 19.31 -11.18 -0.78
CA VAL A 235 18.51 -10.07 -0.20
C VAL A 235 17.17 -10.59 0.30
N GLN A 236 16.91 -10.50 1.60
CA GLN A 236 15.65 -10.90 2.22
C GLN A 236 14.76 -9.68 2.46
N THR A 237 13.52 -9.74 1.98
CA THR A 237 12.58 -8.63 2.17
C THR A 237 11.22 -9.15 2.61
N ASP A 238 10.66 -8.53 3.64
CA ASP A 238 9.24 -8.71 3.94
C ASP A 238 8.38 -8.07 2.85
N LYS A 239 7.25 -8.72 2.59
CA LYS A 239 6.25 -8.27 1.63
C LYS A 239 4.88 -8.27 2.28
N THR A 240 4.01 -7.45 1.73
CA THR A 240 2.61 -7.41 2.18
C THR A 240 1.68 -7.39 1.00
N TYR A 241 0.78 -8.37 0.94
CA TYR A 241 -0.28 -8.35 -0.07
C TYR A 241 -1.24 -7.19 0.20
N PHE A 242 -1.65 -6.46 -0.84
CA PHE A 242 -2.43 -5.23 -0.67
C PHE A 242 -3.73 -5.41 0.14
N LYS A 243 -4.41 -6.56 0.01
CA LYS A 243 -5.63 -6.87 0.79
C LYS A 243 -5.33 -7.13 2.27
N ASN A 244 -4.12 -7.58 2.60
CA ASN A 244 -3.68 -7.70 3.99
C ASN A 244 -3.39 -6.32 4.59
N VAL A 245 -2.92 -5.35 3.77
CA VAL A 245 -2.77 -3.96 4.22
C VAL A 245 -4.13 -3.33 4.51
N SER A 246 -5.11 -3.47 3.61
CA SER A 246 -6.47 -2.96 3.88
C SER A 246 -7.08 -3.62 5.11
N HIS A 247 -6.87 -4.92 5.31
CA HIS A 247 -7.31 -5.64 6.51
C HIS A 247 -6.69 -5.04 7.79
N ALA A 248 -5.38 -4.80 7.81
CA ALA A 248 -4.73 -4.14 8.96
C ALA A 248 -5.30 -2.74 9.23
N MET A 249 -5.61 -1.98 8.17
CA MET A 249 -6.22 -0.65 8.31
C MET A 249 -7.61 -0.74 8.96
N LEU A 250 -8.46 -1.69 8.56
CA LEU A 250 -9.76 -1.91 9.21
C LEU A 250 -9.61 -2.33 10.67
N LEU A 251 -8.68 -3.23 10.98
CA LEU A 251 -8.43 -3.65 12.36
C LEU A 251 -7.99 -2.49 13.25
N ALA A 252 -7.18 -1.57 12.72
CA ALA A 252 -6.80 -0.34 13.41
C ALA A 252 -7.97 0.62 13.57
N ALA A 253 -8.83 0.79 12.56
CA ALA A 253 -10.02 1.62 12.66
C ALA A 253 -10.97 1.15 13.78
N ASP A 254 -11.21 -0.15 13.87
CA ASP A 254 -12.06 -0.75 14.91
C ASP A 254 -11.48 -0.47 16.31
N ARG A 255 -10.17 -0.66 16.47
CA ARG A 255 -9.47 -0.49 17.75
C ARG A 255 -9.21 0.96 18.12
N LEU A 256 -9.27 1.88 17.17
CA LEU A 256 -9.24 3.31 17.44
C LEU A 256 -10.54 3.81 18.07
N SER A 257 -11.63 3.03 18.05
CA SER A 257 -12.84 3.38 18.78
C SER A 257 -12.57 3.49 20.28
N PRO A 258 -12.97 4.57 20.97
CA PRO A 258 -12.83 4.69 22.42
C PRO A 258 -13.53 3.59 23.22
N ALA A 259 -14.56 2.99 22.63
CA ALA A 259 -15.28 1.86 23.22
C ALA A 259 -14.49 0.54 23.15
N HIS A 260 -13.43 0.47 22.33
CA HIS A 260 -12.64 -0.74 22.18
C HIS A 260 -11.64 -0.89 23.34
N PRO A 261 -11.55 -2.04 24.03
CA PRO A 261 -10.64 -2.26 25.17
C PRO A 261 -9.16 -1.96 24.88
N ARG A 262 -8.72 -2.15 23.63
CA ARG A 262 -7.35 -1.88 23.18
C ARG A 262 -7.11 -0.46 22.63
N HIS A 263 -8.05 0.46 22.80
CA HIS A 263 -7.96 1.83 22.30
C HIS A 263 -6.65 2.53 22.66
N ALA A 264 -6.32 2.55 23.96
CA ALA A 264 -5.11 3.18 24.47
C ALA A 264 -3.83 2.55 23.92
N SER A 265 -3.88 1.29 23.48
CA SER A 265 -2.75 0.60 22.87
C SER A 265 -2.59 0.90 21.38
N VAL A 266 -3.56 1.57 20.73
CA VAL A 266 -3.56 1.89 19.29
C VAL A 266 -3.42 3.38 19.01
N ALA A 267 -4.11 4.23 19.77
CA ALA A 267 -4.14 5.67 19.54
C ALA A 267 -2.72 6.28 19.58
N GLY A 268 -2.39 7.09 18.57
CA GLY A 268 -1.11 7.77 18.41
C GLY A 268 0.05 6.87 17.98
N ARG A 269 -0.19 5.63 17.53
CA ARG A 269 0.87 4.66 17.21
C ARG A 269 0.89 4.22 15.75
N GLY A 270 2.08 3.86 15.28
CA GLY A 270 2.28 3.20 13.99
C GLY A 270 2.59 1.71 14.16
N PHE A 271 2.21 0.90 13.17
CA PHE A 271 2.31 -0.57 13.21
C PHE A 271 2.96 -1.12 11.95
N PHE A 272 4.05 -1.87 12.09
CA PHE A 272 4.60 -2.65 10.98
C PHE A 272 3.66 -3.81 10.66
N VAL A 273 3.39 -3.99 9.37
CA VAL A 273 2.58 -5.11 8.87
C VAL A 273 3.26 -5.77 7.68
N SER A 274 3.20 -7.10 7.64
CA SER A 274 3.74 -7.94 6.58
C SER A 274 3.03 -9.28 6.55
N ASP A 275 3.26 -10.08 5.51
CA ASP A 275 2.74 -11.44 5.42
C ASP A 275 3.49 -12.43 6.33
N GLY A 276 4.45 -11.94 7.14
CA GLY A 276 5.18 -12.70 8.15
C GLY A 276 6.21 -13.69 7.62
N LYS A 277 6.47 -13.70 6.30
CA LYS A 277 7.46 -14.55 5.65
C LYS A 277 8.39 -13.71 4.75
N PRO A 278 9.63 -13.44 5.18
CA PRO A 278 10.63 -12.82 4.34
C PRO A 278 10.87 -13.65 3.07
N THR A 279 10.89 -12.99 1.91
CA THR A 279 11.12 -13.67 0.63
C THR A 279 12.10 -12.87 -0.25
N PRO A 280 13.07 -13.54 -0.89
CA PRO A 280 13.94 -12.88 -1.85
C PRO A 280 13.22 -12.51 -3.14
N TYR A 281 13.31 -11.26 -3.56
CA TYR A 281 12.73 -10.84 -4.85
C TYR A 281 13.41 -11.55 -6.04
N ALA A 282 14.71 -11.85 -5.89
CA ALA A 282 15.51 -12.61 -6.86
C ALA A 282 15.01 -14.04 -7.08
N THR A 283 14.25 -14.63 -6.16
CA THR A 283 13.72 -15.98 -6.32
C THR A 283 12.25 -15.98 -6.75
N ILE A 284 11.45 -15.02 -6.29
CA ILE A 284 10.01 -14.98 -6.56
C ILE A 284 9.72 -15.00 -8.05
N VAL A 285 10.37 -14.13 -8.82
CA VAL A 285 9.95 -13.98 -10.22
C VAL A 285 10.49 -15.09 -11.11
N PRO A 286 11.77 -15.47 -11.03
CA PRO A 286 12.24 -16.65 -11.74
C PRO A 286 11.41 -17.89 -11.44
N ALA A 287 11.00 -18.11 -10.18
CA ALA A 287 10.13 -19.21 -9.82
C ALA A 287 8.75 -19.14 -10.49
N ILE A 288 8.13 -17.95 -10.54
CA ILE A 288 6.84 -17.77 -11.21
C ILE A 288 6.98 -17.95 -12.72
N VAL A 289 7.97 -17.32 -13.35
CA VAL A 289 8.20 -17.44 -14.81
C VAL A 289 8.49 -18.88 -15.20
N ALA A 290 9.37 -19.57 -14.47
CA ALA A 290 9.66 -20.98 -14.70
C ALA A 290 8.40 -21.85 -14.59
N LYS A 291 7.55 -21.58 -13.59
CA LYS A 291 6.26 -22.27 -13.44
C LYS A 291 5.29 -21.98 -14.58
N LEU A 292 5.31 -20.78 -15.15
CA LEU A 292 4.42 -20.36 -16.23
C LEU A 292 4.92 -20.76 -17.63
N GLN A 293 6.19 -21.11 -17.79
CA GLN A 293 6.80 -21.53 -19.07
C GLN A 293 7.19 -23.02 -19.09
N ASP A 294 6.50 -23.87 -18.34
CA ASP A 294 6.73 -25.32 -18.25
C ASP A 294 8.21 -25.69 -17.94
N GLY A 295 8.84 -24.96 -17.02
CA GLY A 295 10.21 -25.21 -16.58
C GLY A 295 11.30 -24.53 -17.42
N ARG A 296 10.95 -23.79 -18.48
CA ARG A 296 11.91 -22.87 -19.11
C ARG A 296 12.21 -21.76 -18.10
N GLY A 297 13.43 -21.75 -17.57
CA GLY A 297 13.83 -20.79 -16.52
C GLY A 297 13.71 -19.35 -16.99
N ALA A 298 13.51 -18.43 -16.05
CA ALA A 298 13.75 -17.02 -16.34
C ALA A 298 15.24 -16.77 -16.61
N PRO A 299 15.60 -15.74 -17.39
CA PRO A 299 16.99 -15.37 -17.54
C PRO A 299 17.59 -14.98 -16.17
N ASP A 300 18.83 -15.42 -15.91
CA ASP A 300 19.56 -15.03 -14.71
C ASP A 300 19.74 -13.50 -14.65
N PRO A 301 19.72 -12.89 -13.45
CA PRO A 301 20.06 -11.48 -13.32
C PRO A 301 21.49 -11.24 -13.82
N GLU A 302 21.63 -10.36 -14.83
CA GLU A 302 22.89 -10.11 -15.55
C GLU A 302 23.98 -9.50 -14.66
N TYR A 303 23.63 -8.90 -13.52
CA TYR A 303 24.57 -8.16 -12.65
C TYR A 303 24.35 -8.40 -11.15
N GLY A 304 25.46 -8.60 -10.43
CA GLY A 304 25.47 -8.73 -8.97
C GLY A 304 25.30 -7.41 -8.22
N LYS A 305 25.11 -7.49 -6.90
CA LYS A 305 24.79 -6.34 -6.04
C LYS A 305 25.78 -5.19 -6.13
N GLN A 306 27.07 -5.48 -5.94
CA GLN A 306 28.12 -4.46 -5.97
C GLN A 306 28.21 -3.76 -7.34
N THR A 307 28.04 -4.51 -8.42
CA THR A 307 28.01 -3.99 -9.78
C THR A 307 26.86 -3.02 -9.99
N MET A 308 25.65 -3.38 -9.56
CA MET A 308 24.49 -2.50 -9.66
C MET A 308 24.63 -1.23 -8.80
N LEU A 309 25.22 -1.34 -7.61
CA LEU A 309 25.52 -0.17 -6.79
C LEU A 309 26.58 0.74 -7.44
N ALA A 310 27.62 0.18 -8.04
CA ALA A 310 28.64 0.96 -8.75
C ALA A 310 28.05 1.70 -9.96
N PHE A 311 27.30 1.00 -10.83
CA PHE A 311 26.64 1.63 -11.98
C PHE A 311 25.66 2.73 -11.57
N SER A 312 24.94 2.54 -10.46
CA SER A 312 24.00 3.57 -9.98
C SER A 312 24.70 4.87 -9.55
N ARG A 313 25.91 4.80 -8.97
CA ARG A 313 26.71 5.99 -8.63
C ARG A 313 27.21 6.71 -9.88
N ILE A 314 27.66 5.96 -10.88
CA ILE A 314 28.06 6.52 -12.17
C ILE A 314 26.86 7.23 -12.80
N ASN A 315 25.68 6.61 -12.77
CA ASN A 315 24.46 7.20 -13.32
C ASN A 315 24.05 8.50 -12.61
N ASP A 316 24.11 8.54 -11.27
CA ASP A 316 23.84 9.76 -10.50
C ASP A 316 24.85 10.89 -10.83
N PHE A 317 26.12 10.55 -11.08
CA PHE A 317 27.14 11.52 -11.47
C PHE A 317 26.90 12.13 -12.85
N VAL A 318 26.45 11.33 -13.83
CA VAL A 318 26.18 11.83 -15.20
C VAL A 318 24.77 12.40 -15.40
N ALA A 319 23.84 12.15 -14.48
CA ALA A 319 22.45 12.60 -14.59
C ALA A 319 22.29 14.12 -14.81
N PRO A 320 23.03 15.01 -14.10
CA PRO A 320 22.93 16.45 -14.30
C PRO A 320 23.27 16.89 -15.73
N TRP A 321 24.15 16.18 -16.42
CA TRP A 321 24.57 16.49 -17.80
C TRP A 321 23.60 15.97 -18.85
N ARG A 322 22.67 15.08 -18.49
CA ARG A 322 21.67 14.51 -19.41
C ARG A 322 20.35 15.28 -19.41
N GLY A 323 20.17 16.24 -18.49
CA GLY A 323 18.92 16.99 -18.35
C GLY A 323 17.70 16.12 -17.99
N ASN A 324 17.91 14.86 -17.59
CA ASN A 324 16.82 13.93 -17.29
C ASN A 324 16.28 14.14 -15.88
N ASN A 325 14.96 14.07 -15.74
CA ASN A 325 14.26 13.81 -14.48
C ASN A 325 14.93 12.65 -13.71
N PRO A 326 14.89 12.64 -12.37
CA PRO A 326 15.71 11.76 -11.55
C PRO A 326 15.62 10.32 -12.05
N PRO A 327 16.74 9.71 -12.45
CA PRO A 327 16.71 8.45 -13.17
C PRO A 327 16.04 7.37 -12.32
N HIS A 328 15.17 6.56 -12.94
CA HIS A 328 14.59 5.37 -12.31
C HIS A 328 15.67 4.43 -11.76
N PHE A 329 16.89 4.54 -12.27
CA PHE A 329 18.09 3.90 -11.78
C PHE A 329 19.00 4.91 -11.05
N ASN A 330 18.77 5.14 -9.76
CA ASN A 330 19.62 6.02 -8.93
C ASN A 330 20.18 5.29 -7.70
N HIS A 331 21.26 5.81 -7.12
CA HIS A 331 22.00 5.11 -6.07
C HIS A 331 21.18 4.86 -4.81
N GLN A 332 20.35 5.83 -4.39
CA GLN A 332 19.51 5.69 -3.22
C GLN A 332 18.46 4.58 -3.40
N ARG A 333 17.80 4.54 -4.56
CA ARG A 333 16.85 3.49 -4.91
C ARG A 333 17.52 2.13 -5.01
N MET A 334 18.74 2.05 -5.53
CA MET A 334 19.49 0.80 -5.60
C MET A 334 19.93 0.31 -4.22
N LYS A 335 20.40 1.21 -3.35
CA LYS A 335 20.66 0.90 -1.94
C LYS A 335 19.42 0.34 -1.25
N TYR A 336 18.26 0.96 -1.48
CA TYR A 336 16.99 0.42 -1.01
C TYR A 336 16.79 -0.98 -1.62
N LEU A 337 16.60 -1.15 -2.93
CA LEU A 337 16.26 -2.46 -3.52
C LEU A 337 17.22 -3.61 -3.14
N GLN A 338 18.49 -3.32 -2.85
CA GLN A 338 19.52 -4.31 -2.54
C GLN A 338 19.78 -4.55 -1.04
N ALA A 339 19.07 -3.86 -0.15
CA ALA A 339 19.19 -4.05 1.29
C ALA A 339 18.20 -5.11 1.81
N THR A 340 18.66 -5.98 2.72
CA THR A 340 17.77 -6.82 3.52
C THR A 340 16.92 -5.93 4.42
N ARG A 341 15.59 -6.16 4.41
CA ARG A 341 14.58 -5.43 5.18
C ARG A 341 13.50 -6.38 5.67
N THR A 342 13.55 -6.73 6.95
CA THR A 342 12.48 -7.48 7.62
C THR A 342 12.04 -6.76 8.88
N TYR A 343 10.79 -6.98 9.29
CA TYR A 343 10.12 -6.21 10.33
C TYR A 343 9.50 -7.15 11.37
N ASP A 344 9.55 -6.74 12.64
CA ASP A 344 8.78 -7.39 13.68
C ASP A 344 7.33 -6.93 13.60
N ILE A 345 6.40 -7.86 13.38
CA ILE A 345 4.96 -7.58 13.31
C ILE A 345 4.20 -8.07 14.56
N SER A 346 4.92 -8.42 15.63
CA SER A 346 4.33 -8.88 16.89
C SER A 346 3.42 -7.82 17.51
N LEU A 347 3.79 -6.54 17.42
CA LEU A 347 2.94 -5.47 17.91
C LEU A 347 1.58 -5.42 17.18
N ALA A 348 1.58 -5.58 15.86
CA ALA A 348 0.34 -5.63 15.08
C ALA A 348 -0.49 -6.86 15.44
N ARG A 349 0.15 -8.02 15.66
CA ARG A 349 -0.54 -9.24 16.13
C ARG A 349 -1.19 -9.03 17.49
N ASP A 350 -0.45 -8.56 18.47
CA ASP A 350 -0.91 -8.48 19.85
C ASP A 350 -1.95 -7.38 20.06
N VAL A 351 -1.74 -6.23 19.42
CA VAL A 351 -2.61 -5.07 19.61
C VAL A 351 -3.76 -5.09 18.62
N LEU A 352 -3.50 -5.35 17.33
CA LEU A 352 -4.51 -5.30 16.28
C LEU A 352 -5.22 -6.63 16.01
N ASP A 353 -4.81 -7.73 16.65
CA ASP A 353 -5.17 -9.11 16.22
C ASP A 353 -4.85 -9.34 14.74
N TYR A 354 -3.80 -8.69 14.23
CA TYR A 354 -3.45 -8.79 12.83
C TYR A 354 -2.86 -10.15 12.50
N ALA A 355 -3.48 -10.84 11.55
CA ALA A 355 -2.89 -11.95 10.82
C ALA A 355 -3.13 -11.73 9.31
N PRO A 356 -2.16 -12.05 8.44
CA PRO A 356 -2.36 -11.94 7.00
C PRO A 356 -3.48 -12.90 6.58
N LEU A 357 -4.50 -12.36 5.91
CA LEU A 357 -5.63 -13.14 5.40
C LEU A 357 -5.24 -13.97 4.18
N ILE A 358 -4.34 -13.41 3.36
CA ILE A 358 -3.83 -14.03 2.15
C ILE A 358 -2.37 -14.35 2.41
N SER A 359 -2.00 -15.62 2.27
CA SER A 359 -0.62 -16.03 2.42
C SER A 359 0.25 -15.47 1.28
N ALA A 360 1.56 -15.39 1.51
CA ALA A 360 2.50 -15.00 0.46
C ALA A 360 2.32 -15.84 -0.81
N GLU A 361 2.19 -17.16 -0.65
CA GLU A 361 1.98 -18.11 -1.73
C GLU A 361 0.68 -17.84 -2.50
N GLU A 362 -0.45 -17.71 -1.80
CA GLU A 362 -1.74 -17.43 -2.43
C GLU A 362 -1.71 -16.11 -3.19
N GLY A 363 -1.11 -15.06 -2.60
CA GLY A 363 -0.98 -13.76 -3.25
C GLY A 363 -0.15 -13.83 -4.54
N LEU A 364 0.95 -14.60 -4.54
CA LEU A 364 1.78 -14.83 -5.73
C LEU A 364 1.03 -15.65 -6.79
N GLN A 365 0.27 -16.67 -6.39
CA GLN A 365 -0.57 -17.46 -7.29
C GLN A 365 -1.61 -16.58 -8.00
N LYS A 366 -2.29 -15.68 -7.27
CA LYS A 366 -3.25 -14.74 -7.87
C LYS A 366 -2.60 -13.82 -8.91
N ILE A 367 -1.36 -13.36 -8.67
CA ILE A 367 -0.62 -12.57 -9.66
C ILE A 367 -0.34 -13.41 -10.90
N ALA A 368 0.17 -14.63 -10.74
CA ALA A 368 0.50 -15.51 -11.85
C ALA A 368 -0.74 -15.80 -12.73
N GLN A 369 -1.90 -16.08 -12.11
CA GLN A 369 -3.16 -16.31 -12.81
C GLN A 369 -3.58 -15.11 -13.68
N VAL A 370 -3.50 -13.89 -13.13
CA VAL A 370 -3.82 -12.67 -13.89
C VAL A 370 -2.83 -12.47 -15.03
N SER A 371 -1.54 -12.74 -14.81
CA SER A 371 -0.51 -12.66 -15.86
C SER A 371 -0.79 -13.61 -17.03
N CYS A 372 -1.20 -14.86 -16.77
CA CYS A 372 -1.56 -15.84 -17.80
C CYS A 372 -2.79 -15.46 -18.61
N SER A 373 -3.82 -14.93 -17.95
CA SER A 373 -5.11 -14.63 -18.58
C SER A 373 -5.04 -13.58 -19.69
N LEU A 374 -3.94 -12.83 -19.78
CA LEU A 374 -3.72 -11.75 -20.73
C LEU A 374 -2.68 -12.09 -21.81
N THR A 375 -1.90 -13.16 -21.65
CA THR A 375 -0.82 -13.49 -22.58
C THR A 375 -1.21 -14.48 -23.68
N GLN A 376 -2.25 -15.32 -23.53
CA GLN A 376 -2.67 -16.27 -24.58
C GLN A 376 -4.17 -16.67 -24.51
N PRO A 377 -4.94 -16.67 -25.62
CA PRO A 377 -6.30 -17.24 -25.68
C PRO A 377 -6.34 -18.77 -25.56
N GLU A 378 -5.24 -19.46 -25.87
CA GLU A 378 -5.18 -20.93 -26.01
C GLU A 378 -4.92 -21.68 -24.69
N ILE A 379 -4.38 -21.01 -23.65
CA ILE A 379 -4.20 -21.59 -22.30
C ILE A 379 -5.51 -21.48 -21.48
N ARG A 380 -6.66 -21.71 -22.11
CA ARG A 380 -7.95 -21.88 -21.40
C ARG A 380 -8.21 -23.33 -21.03
N SER A 381 -7.53 -24.29 -21.67
CA SER A 381 -7.82 -25.73 -21.54
C SER A 381 -6.95 -26.48 -20.53
N SER A 382 -5.87 -25.88 -20.01
CA SER A 382 -4.91 -26.56 -19.11
C SER A 382 -5.01 -26.17 -17.64
N VAL A 383 -6.07 -25.46 -17.21
CA VAL A 383 -6.33 -25.24 -15.78
C VAL A 383 -7.25 -26.34 -15.23
N PRO A 384 -6.71 -27.52 -14.93
CA PRO A 384 -7.12 -28.24 -13.72
C PRO A 384 -5.94 -28.64 -12.82
N SER A 385 -6.17 -28.54 -11.51
CA SER A 385 -5.38 -29.08 -10.38
C SER A 385 -3.99 -28.46 -10.10
N LEU A 386 -3.99 -27.29 -9.46
CA LEU A 386 -2.82 -26.70 -8.79
C LEU A 386 -2.81 -26.99 -7.27
N LEU A 387 -3.26 -28.19 -6.86
CA LEU A 387 -3.39 -28.60 -5.45
C LEU A 387 -2.28 -29.56 -4.97
N ALA A 388 -1.21 -29.76 -5.72
CA ALA A 388 -0.07 -30.55 -5.27
C ALA A 388 1.18 -29.66 -5.28
N VAL A 389 2.09 -29.91 -4.34
CA VAL A 389 3.30 -29.12 -4.02
C VAL A 389 3.06 -27.99 -3.00
N VAL A 390 2.47 -28.36 -1.86
CA VAL A 390 2.94 -27.90 -0.55
C VAL A 390 3.27 -29.15 0.26
N HIS A 391 4.53 -29.59 0.18
CA HIS A 391 5.19 -30.41 1.18
C HIS A 391 6.67 -30.04 1.23
#